data_AF-A0A497NF50-F1
#
_entry.id   AF-A0A497NF50-F1
#
_cell.length_a   1.000
_cell.length_b   1.000
_cell.length_c   1.000
_cell.angle_alpha   90.00
_cell.angle_beta   90.00
_cell.angle_gamma   90.00
#
_symmetry.space_group_name_H-M   'P 1'
#
loop_
_entity.id
_entity.type
_entity.pdbx_description
1 polymer ?
#
loop_
_entity_poly.entity_id
_entity_poly.type
_entity_poly.pdbx_seq_one_letter_code
_entity_poly.pdbx_strand_id
1 'polypeptide(L)'
;MEKGVWLEFERIDDTFAKYGLWQAPLKFKTQKVPFKAILKEIRGKPKVISIVGRGYRLLPNSLVHEAIVQLSEMFGLRMMKQSRYQLIYGGRTVYHTDEKSYRAYWTMVFPKRYKIGREKIQLGVQVRNSEDASMGFGVDLFTYRLVCKNGAVVRTGDLEIKAYWRHTKGLKLDLNALKNTIAQIVDRGKTILDNYRALTALKLNQEIAERLAEKLPKKYLPEYIQAKEEKVELLKPVDLWTCYNDLTRADGGELHINITPCNFYL
;
A
#
# COMPACT_ATOMS: atom_id res chain seq x y z
N MET A 1 -44.87 -17.57 -13.43
CA MET A 1 -43.46 -17.63 -13.00
C MET A 1 -42.61 -16.99 -14.08
N GLU A 2 -42.19 -15.74 -13.90
CA GLU A 2 -41.18 -15.15 -14.78
C GLU A 2 -39.91 -16.02 -14.67
N LYS A 3 -39.51 -16.62 -15.79
CA LYS A 3 -38.21 -17.30 -15.89
C LYS A 3 -37.15 -16.22 -15.67
N GLY A 4 -36.48 -16.28 -14.52
CA GLY A 4 -35.37 -15.38 -14.22
C GLY A 4 -34.40 -15.29 -15.39
N VAL A 5 -33.88 -14.09 -15.63
CA VAL A 5 -32.84 -13.82 -16.62
C VAL A 5 -31.51 -14.29 -16.02
N TRP A 6 -30.97 -15.42 -16.51
CA TRP A 6 -29.71 -15.98 -15.99
C TRP A 6 -28.56 -15.80 -16.99
N LEU A 7 -27.38 -15.47 -16.47
CA LEU A 7 -26.12 -15.53 -17.22
C LEU A 7 -25.56 -16.94 -17.12
N GLU A 8 -25.03 -17.45 -18.23
CA GLU A 8 -24.40 -18.76 -18.33
C GLU A 8 -22.89 -18.60 -18.52
N PHE A 9 -22.15 -19.63 -18.10
CA PHE A 9 -20.72 -19.73 -18.41
C PHE A 9 -20.51 -20.25 -19.83
N GLU A 10 -19.57 -19.66 -20.55
CA GLU A 10 -18.90 -20.29 -21.68
C GLU A 10 -17.88 -21.34 -21.18
N ARG A 11 -17.00 -21.80 -22.08
CA ARG A 11 -15.86 -22.65 -21.72
C ARG A 11 -15.02 -21.99 -20.63
N ILE A 12 -14.84 -22.71 -19.52
CA ILE A 12 -13.97 -22.31 -18.42
C ILE A 12 -12.51 -22.33 -18.89
N ASP A 13 -11.78 -21.27 -18.56
CA ASP A 13 -10.33 -21.16 -18.66
C ASP A 13 -9.71 -21.57 -17.31
N ASP A 14 -8.92 -22.63 -17.38
CA ASP A 14 -8.27 -23.33 -16.27
C ASP A 14 -6.76 -23.04 -16.16
N THR A 15 -6.27 -22.00 -16.85
CA THR A 15 -4.85 -21.58 -16.83
C THR A 15 -4.28 -21.47 -15.40
N PHE A 16 -5.11 -21.13 -14.41
CA PHE A 16 -4.72 -20.94 -13.02
C PHE A 16 -5.31 -21.99 -12.05
N ALA A 17 -5.77 -23.13 -12.55
CA ALA A 17 -6.37 -24.19 -11.74
C ALA A 17 -5.43 -24.69 -10.62
N LYS A 18 -4.11 -24.73 -10.87
CA LYS A 18 -3.11 -25.06 -9.82
C LYS A 18 -3.10 -24.11 -8.62
N TYR A 19 -3.70 -22.92 -8.75
CA TYR A 19 -3.87 -21.94 -7.70
C TYR A 19 -5.31 -21.89 -7.16
N GLY A 20 -6.15 -22.87 -7.53
CA GLY A 20 -7.57 -22.90 -7.16
C GLY A 20 -8.36 -21.76 -7.79
N LEU A 21 -7.97 -21.30 -8.98
CA LEU A 21 -8.59 -20.16 -9.67
C LEU A 21 -8.97 -20.50 -11.11
N TRP A 22 -10.13 -20.03 -11.54
CA TRP A 22 -10.62 -20.19 -12.92
C TRP A 22 -11.24 -18.90 -13.43
N GLN A 23 -11.38 -18.82 -14.75
CA GLN A 23 -12.04 -17.70 -15.42
C GLN A 23 -13.13 -18.26 -16.34
N ALA A 24 -14.35 -17.71 -16.28
CA ALA A 24 -15.45 -18.16 -17.13
C ALA A 24 -16.04 -16.96 -17.86
N PRO A 25 -15.82 -16.80 -19.19
CA PRO A 25 -16.54 -15.81 -19.97
C PRO A 25 -18.04 -16.02 -19.85
N LEU A 26 -18.81 -14.93 -19.74
CA LEU A 26 -20.25 -15.00 -19.56
C LEU A 26 -20.97 -14.86 -20.92
N LYS A 27 -22.11 -15.53 -21.05
CA LYS A 27 -23.05 -15.36 -22.15
C LYS A 27 -24.47 -15.20 -21.61
N PHE A 28 -25.31 -14.52 -22.37
CA PHE A 28 -26.75 -14.46 -22.15
C PHE A 28 -27.43 -15.21 -23.29
N LYS A 29 -28.09 -16.34 -22.97
CA LYS A 29 -28.58 -17.31 -23.97
C LYS A 29 -27.41 -17.76 -24.87
N THR A 30 -27.45 -17.40 -26.15
CA THR A 30 -26.40 -17.69 -27.14
C THR A 30 -25.47 -16.51 -27.40
N GLN A 31 -25.75 -15.32 -26.83
CA GLN A 31 -25.00 -14.10 -27.10
C GLN A 31 -23.87 -13.89 -26.09
N LYS A 32 -22.66 -13.64 -26.58
CA LYS A 32 -21.51 -13.29 -25.76
C LYS A 32 -21.72 -11.92 -25.13
N VAL A 33 -21.49 -11.81 -23.82
CA VAL A 33 -21.50 -10.52 -23.10
C VAL A 33 -20.07 -10.07 -22.78
N PRO A 34 -19.77 -8.78 -22.60
CA PRO A 34 -18.39 -8.29 -22.43
C PRO A 34 -17.74 -8.62 -21.07
N PHE A 35 -18.34 -9.52 -20.29
CA PHE A 35 -17.92 -9.87 -18.94
C PHE A 35 -17.45 -11.32 -18.83
N LYS A 36 -16.70 -11.60 -17.76
CA LYS A 36 -16.33 -12.94 -17.30
C LYS A 36 -16.42 -13.01 -15.78
N ALA A 37 -16.75 -14.19 -15.26
CA ALA A 37 -16.62 -14.49 -13.85
C ALA A 37 -15.18 -14.91 -13.52
N ILE A 38 -14.70 -14.51 -12.36
CA ILE A 38 -13.53 -15.08 -11.69
C ILE A 38 -14.04 -16.05 -10.64
N LEU A 39 -13.56 -17.28 -10.68
CA LEU A 39 -13.93 -18.32 -9.74
C LEU A 39 -12.74 -18.69 -8.88
N LYS A 40 -13.00 -18.98 -7.60
CA LYS A 40 -12.01 -19.45 -6.64
C LYS A 40 -12.52 -20.67 -5.90
N GLU A 41 -11.63 -21.62 -5.65
CA GLU A 41 -11.91 -22.75 -4.79
C GLU A 41 -12.00 -22.30 -3.34
N ILE A 42 -13.16 -22.53 -2.72
CA ILE A 42 -13.43 -22.21 -1.32
C ILE A 42 -14.08 -23.45 -0.71
N ARG A 43 -13.41 -24.07 0.28
CA ARG A 43 -13.86 -25.33 0.92
C ARG A 43 -14.14 -26.44 -0.09
N GLY A 44 -13.24 -26.64 -1.06
CA GLY A 44 -13.36 -27.65 -2.11
C GLY A 44 -14.46 -27.39 -3.15
N LYS A 45 -15.04 -26.18 -3.19
CA LYS A 45 -16.08 -25.82 -4.16
C LYS A 45 -15.71 -24.53 -4.91
N PRO A 46 -15.88 -24.48 -6.24
CA PRO A 46 -15.70 -23.25 -6.98
C PRO A 46 -16.82 -22.26 -6.64
N LYS A 47 -16.44 -21.03 -6.29
CA LYS A 47 -17.36 -19.91 -6.06
C LYS A 47 -16.98 -18.75 -6.95
N VAL A 48 -17.99 -18.05 -7.49
CA VAL A 48 -17.77 -16.77 -8.17
C VAL A 48 -17.36 -15.73 -7.13
N ILE A 49 -16.19 -15.15 -7.30
CA ILE A 49 -15.66 -14.13 -6.38
C ILE A 49 -15.76 -12.71 -6.97
N SER A 50 -15.86 -12.60 -8.30
CA SER A 50 -16.02 -11.32 -9.00
C SER A 50 -16.53 -11.51 -10.42
N ILE A 51 -17.22 -10.50 -10.95
CA ILE A 51 -17.56 -10.37 -12.38
C ILE A 51 -16.83 -9.14 -12.91
N VAL A 52 -16.02 -9.35 -13.94
CA VAL A 52 -15.10 -8.36 -14.47
C VAL A 52 -15.22 -8.28 -15.99
N GLY A 53 -14.71 -7.21 -16.59
CA GLY A 53 -14.61 -7.12 -18.05
C GLY A 53 -13.74 -8.24 -18.63
N ARG A 54 -14.02 -8.71 -19.84
CA ARG A 54 -13.23 -9.78 -20.51
C ARG A 54 -11.74 -9.46 -20.62
N GLY A 55 -11.40 -8.18 -20.74
CA GLY A 55 -10.02 -7.69 -20.79
C GLY A 55 -9.26 -7.74 -19.47
N TYR A 56 -9.92 -8.07 -18.35
CA TYR A 56 -9.27 -8.22 -17.05
C TYR A 56 -8.23 -9.33 -17.11
N ARG A 57 -7.04 -9.10 -16.54
CA ARG A 57 -5.98 -10.12 -16.44
C ARG A 57 -5.88 -10.60 -14.99
N LEU A 58 -6.32 -11.82 -14.74
CA LEU A 58 -6.17 -12.45 -13.44
C LEU A 58 -4.68 -12.66 -13.12
N LEU A 59 -4.28 -12.27 -11.91
CA LEU A 59 -2.95 -12.49 -11.36
C LEU A 59 -3.13 -13.15 -9.99
N PRO A 60 -2.88 -14.47 -9.88
CA PRO A 60 -3.02 -15.19 -8.62
C PRO A 60 -2.11 -14.65 -7.52
N ASN A 61 -2.63 -14.51 -6.29
CA ASN A 61 -1.84 -14.07 -5.16
C ASN A 61 -0.72 -15.06 -4.81
N SER A 62 -0.94 -16.36 -4.99
CA SER A 62 0.08 -17.39 -4.78
C SER A 62 1.27 -17.23 -5.73
N LEU A 63 1.00 -16.94 -7.01
CA LEU A 63 2.04 -16.68 -8.00
C LEU A 63 2.84 -15.41 -7.67
N VAL A 64 2.16 -14.36 -7.20
CA VAL A 64 2.83 -13.13 -6.71
C VAL A 64 3.68 -13.44 -5.48
N HIS A 65 3.20 -14.31 -4.58
CA HIS A 65 3.96 -14.70 -3.40
C HIS A 65 5.25 -15.44 -3.77
N GLU A 66 5.21 -16.38 -4.70
CA GLU A 66 6.40 -17.09 -5.20
C GLU A 66 7.46 -16.08 -5.69
N ALA A 67 7.04 -15.07 -6.46
CA ALA A 67 7.92 -14.01 -6.92
C ALA A 67 8.52 -13.18 -5.76
N ILE A 68 7.71 -12.89 -4.74
CA ILE A 68 8.11 -12.11 -3.58
C ILE A 68 9.13 -12.86 -2.71
N VAL A 69 8.98 -14.18 -2.55
CA VAL A 69 9.97 -15.00 -1.82
C VAL A 69 11.33 -14.89 -2.47
N GLN A 70 11.40 -15.07 -3.79
CA GLN A 70 12.65 -14.94 -4.55
C GLN A 70 13.24 -13.52 -4.44
N LEU A 71 12.42 -12.48 -4.57
CA LEU A 71 12.87 -11.09 -4.41
C LEU A 71 13.35 -10.82 -2.98
N SER A 72 12.71 -11.45 -1.98
CA SER A 72 13.10 -11.26 -0.59
C SER A 72 14.48 -11.81 -0.32
N GLU A 73 14.78 -12.99 -0.85
CA GLU A 73 16.10 -13.61 -0.78
C GLU A 73 17.15 -12.76 -1.50
N MET A 74 16.85 -12.32 -2.73
CA MET A 74 17.76 -11.49 -3.54
C MET A 74 18.17 -10.18 -2.86
N PHE A 75 17.23 -9.51 -2.20
CA PHE A 75 17.46 -8.20 -1.56
C PHE A 75 17.73 -8.30 -0.06
N GLY A 76 17.77 -9.50 0.52
CA GLY A 76 17.85 -9.72 1.96
C GLY A 76 16.69 -9.08 2.74
N LEU A 77 15.52 -8.96 2.11
CA LEU A 77 14.34 -8.37 2.71
C LEU A 77 13.76 -9.31 3.75
N ARG A 78 13.30 -8.74 4.88
CA ARG A 78 12.61 -9.49 5.91
C ARG A 78 11.13 -9.17 5.90
N MET A 79 10.31 -10.20 5.74
CA MET A 79 8.86 -10.07 5.83
C MET A 79 8.46 -9.67 7.26
N MET A 80 7.62 -8.65 7.38
CA MET A 80 7.16 -8.16 8.67
C MET A 80 6.11 -9.11 9.26
N LYS A 81 6.39 -9.64 10.45
CA LYS A 81 5.41 -10.44 11.20
C LYS A 81 4.20 -9.59 11.65
N GLN A 82 4.43 -8.32 12.01
CA GLN A 82 3.36 -7.40 12.41
C GLN A 82 3.52 -6.00 11.80
N SER A 83 2.63 -5.59 10.90
CA SER A 83 2.49 -4.19 10.44
C SER A 83 1.29 -3.54 11.11
N ARG A 84 1.27 -2.23 11.39
CA ARG A 84 0.12 -1.57 12.06
C ARG A 84 -1.18 -1.62 11.23
N TYR A 85 -1.06 -1.82 9.91
CA TYR A 85 -2.18 -2.19 9.03
C TYR A 85 -2.89 -3.48 9.48
N GLN A 86 -2.17 -4.41 10.12
CA GLN A 86 -2.73 -5.62 10.74
C GLN A 86 -3.66 -5.32 11.92
N LEU A 87 -3.38 -4.25 12.67
CA LEU A 87 -4.18 -3.84 13.83
C LEU A 87 -5.40 -3.03 13.39
N ILE A 88 -5.27 -2.19 12.36
CA ILE A 88 -6.34 -1.30 11.88
C ILE A 88 -7.35 -2.05 11.00
N TYR A 89 -6.90 -3.00 10.17
CA TYR A 89 -7.77 -3.79 9.28
C TYR A 89 -7.98 -5.26 9.74
N GLY A 90 -7.63 -5.59 10.99
CA GLY A 90 -7.88 -6.91 11.59
C GLY A 90 -7.08 -8.09 10.98
N GLY A 91 -6.04 -7.85 10.20
CA GLY A 91 -5.31 -8.88 9.48
C GLY A 91 -4.20 -9.52 10.31
N ARG A 92 -4.32 -10.80 10.68
CA ARG A 92 -3.18 -11.57 11.20
C ARG A 92 -2.05 -11.58 10.15
N THR A 93 -0.81 -11.50 10.65
CA THR A 93 0.47 -11.78 10.00
C THR A 93 0.35 -12.60 8.71
N VAL A 94 1.07 -12.20 7.65
CA VAL A 94 1.68 -13.10 6.65
C VAL A 94 0.76 -14.25 6.21
N TYR A 95 0.17 -14.13 5.04
CA TYR A 95 -0.87 -15.03 4.53
C TYR A 95 -2.18 -14.93 5.28
N HIS A 96 -3.10 -14.20 4.69
CA HIS A 96 -4.43 -14.75 4.54
C HIS A 96 -4.89 -14.45 3.12
N THR A 97 -4.60 -15.40 2.22
CA THR A 97 -5.68 -16.04 1.47
C THR A 97 -6.69 -16.57 2.50
N ASP A 98 -7.36 -15.69 3.25
CA ASP A 98 -8.61 -16.08 3.87
C ASP A 98 -9.45 -16.58 2.69
N GLU A 99 -10.17 -17.67 2.88
CA GLU A 99 -11.16 -18.12 1.92
C GLU A 99 -12.07 -16.96 1.47
N LYS A 100 -12.18 -15.92 2.31
CA LYS A 100 -12.91 -14.67 2.08
C LYS A 100 -12.09 -13.48 1.58
N SER A 101 -10.74 -13.53 1.61
CA SER A 101 -9.90 -12.41 1.18
C SER A 101 -9.28 -12.66 -0.19
N TYR A 102 -9.69 -11.84 -1.15
CA TYR A 102 -9.16 -11.81 -2.51
C TYR A 102 -8.01 -10.81 -2.67
N ARG A 103 -7.75 -10.00 -1.63
CA ARG A 103 -6.66 -9.02 -1.56
C ARG A 103 -5.50 -9.61 -0.78
N ALA A 104 -4.28 -9.29 -1.21
CA ALA A 104 -3.06 -9.65 -0.52
C ALA A 104 -2.12 -8.45 -0.41
N TYR A 105 -1.41 -8.39 0.72
CA TYR A 105 -0.37 -7.40 1.00
C TYR A 105 0.85 -8.12 1.58
N TRP A 106 2.02 -7.88 1.00
CA TRP A 106 3.30 -8.38 1.47
C TRP A 106 4.17 -7.21 1.89
N THR A 107 4.29 -7.02 3.20
CA THR A 107 5.09 -5.93 3.78
C THR A 107 6.45 -6.45 4.21
N MET A 108 7.50 -5.88 3.63
CA MET A 108 8.88 -6.31 3.79
C MET A 108 9.77 -5.12 4.12
N VAL A 109 10.81 -5.35 4.93
CA VAL A 109 11.76 -4.30 5.33
C VAL A 109 13.17 -4.67 4.93
N PHE A 110 13.95 -3.66 4.53
CA PHE A 110 15.38 -3.80 4.32
C PHE A 110 16.10 -3.95 5.66
N PRO A 111 17.21 -4.72 5.71
CA PRO A 111 17.93 -4.99 6.94
C PRO A 111 18.61 -3.73 7.50
N LYS A 112 19.02 -2.82 6.61
CA LYS A 112 19.71 -1.58 6.98
C LYS A 112 18.78 -0.66 7.78
N ARG A 113 19.31 -0.18 8.90
CA ARG A 113 18.70 0.83 9.78
C ARG A 113 19.46 2.13 9.63
N TYR A 114 18.73 3.22 9.49
CA TYR A 114 19.26 4.58 9.35
C TYR A 114 18.94 5.36 10.62
N LYS A 115 19.95 6.02 11.19
CA LYS A 115 19.75 6.91 12.34
C LYS A 115 19.38 8.30 11.84
N ILE A 116 18.24 8.82 12.28
CA ILE A 116 17.77 10.18 12.01
C ILE A 116 17.40 10.81 13.35
N GLY A 117 18.12 11.85 13.75
CA GLY A 117 18.03 12.39 15.11
C GLY A 117 18.26 11.29 16.16
N ARG A 118 17.25 11.06 17.02
CA ARG A 118 17.25 10.01 18.05
C ARG A 118 16.58 8.71 17.60
N GLU A 119 16.01 8.65 16.41
CA GLU A 119 15.23 7.52 15.92
C GLU A 119 16.01 6.60 14.98
N LYS A 120 15.58 5.34 14.90
CA LYS A 120 16.01 4.38 13.89
C LYS A 120 14.89 4.16 12.88
N ILE A 121 15.19 4.45 11.62
CA ILE A 121 14.29 4.30 10.48
C ILE A 121 14.75 3.13 9.63
N GLN A 122 13.82 2.33 9.14
CA GLN A 122 14.07 1.32 8.11
C GLN A 122 13.29 1.66 6.86
N LEU A 123 13.89 1.42 5.70
CA LEU A 123 13.13 1.40 4.45
C LEU A 123 12.42 0.05 4.32
N GLY A 124 11.28 0.05 3.66
CA GLY A 124 10.56 -1.17 3.33
C GLY A 124 9.75 -1.03 2.06
N VAL A 125 9.28 -2.16 1.56
CA VAL A 125 8.41 -2.25 0.39
C VAL A 125 7.16 -3.05 0.73
N GLN A 126 6.01 -2.56 0.29
CA GLN A 126 4.74 -3.27 0.37
C GLN A 126 4.30 -3.65 -1.04
N VAL A 127 4.25 -4.95 -1.33
CA VAL A 127 3.62 -5.45 -2.55
C VAL A 127 2.15 -5.69 -2.27
N ARG A 128 1.27 -5.38 -3.22
CA ARG A 128 -0.18 -5.55 -3.08
C ARG A 128 -0.80 -6.08 -4.37
N ASN A 129 -1.83 -6.90 -4.26
CA ASN A 129 -2.56 -7.47 -5.40
C ASN A 129 -4.00 -7.84 -5.01
N SER A 130 -4.90 -7.97 -5.99
CA SER A 130 -6.17 -8.68 -5.76
C SER A 130 -6.62 -9.54 -6.94
N GLU A 131 -7.34 -10.62 -6.61
CA GLU A 131 -7.90 -11.59 -7.57
C GLU A 131 -9.31 -11.20 -8.04
N ASP A 132 -9.99 -10.35 -7.29
CA ASP A 132 -11.39 -9.94 -7.47
C ASP A 132 -11.56 -8.58 -8.18
N ALA A 133 -10.47 -8.01 -8.69
CA ALA A 133 -10.40 -6.66 -9.27
C ALA A 133 -10.65 -5.49 -8.31
N SER A 134 -10.75 -5.73 -7.01
CA SER A 134 -10.91 -4.66 -6.02
C SER A 134 -9.67 -3.80 -5.82
N MET A 135 -8.50 -4.23 -6.31
CA MET A 135 -7.24 -3.49 -6.26
C MET A 135 -6.34 -3.91 -7.44
N GLY A 136 -5.49 -2.99 -7.91
CA GLY A 136 -4.42 -3.33 -8.87
C GLY A 136 -3.16 -3.89 -8.22
N PHE A 137 -2.35 -4.58 -9.02
CA PHE A 137 -1.02 -5.01 -8.62
C PHE A 137 -0.10 -3.80 -8.41
N GLY A 138 0.67 -3.76 -7.33
CA GLY A 138 1.62 -2.68 -7.12
C GLY A 138 2.66 -2.95 -6.06
N VAL A 139 3.70 -2.12 -6.06
CA VAL A 139 4.79 -2.11 -5.08
C VAL A 139 4.90 -0.70 -4.52
N ASP A 140 4.83 -0.55 -3.21
CA ASP A 140 4.84 0.73 -2.53
C ASP A 140 6.07 0.83 -1.60
N LEU A 141 6.78 1.96 -1.62
CA LEU A 141 7.82 2.26 -0.63
C LEU A 141 7.17 2.61 0.71
N PHE A 142 7.83 2.32 1.82
CA PHE A 142 7.49 2.92 3.09
C PHE A 142 8.72 3.13 3.97
N THR A 143 8.59 4.02 4.95
CA THR A 143 9.58 4.20 6.01
C THR A 143 9.00 3.72 7.33
N TYR A 144 9.73 2.87 8.03
CA TYR A 144 9.30 2.30 9.30
C TYR A 144 10.12 2.89 10.44
N ARG A 145 9.45 3.60 11.35
CA ARG A 145 10.05 4.16 12.57
C ARG A 145 9.94 3.15 13.70
N LEU A 146 11.08 2.67 14.21
CA LEU A 146 11.11 1.59 15.20
C LEU A 146 10.62 2.02 16.60
N VAL A 147 10.80 3.29 16.96
CA VAL A 147 10.50 3.80 18.32
C VAL A 147 8.99 3.87 18.57
N CYS A 148 8.21 4.23 17.56
CA CYS A 148 6.76 4.40 17.73
C CYS A 148 5.96 3.11 17.49
N LYS A 149 6.60 2.03 16.99
CA LYS A 149 5.91 0.89 16.33
C LYS A 149 4.95 1.33 15.20
N ASN A 150 5.12 2.55 14.69
CA ASN A 150 4.28 3.19 13.67
C ASN A 150 5.07 3.28 12.37
N GLY A 151 4.51 2.73 11.29
CA GLY A 151 5.06 2.91 9.95
C GLY A 151 4.43 4.13 9.28
N ALA A 152 5.24 4.94 8.60
CA ALA A 152 4.73 5.91 7.64
C ALA A 152 4.85 5.28 6.25
N VAL A 153 3.70 4.99 5.62
CA VAL A 153 3.69 4.55 4.23
C VAL A 153 3.79 5.79 3.35
N VAL A 154 4.91 5.94 2.64
CA VAL A 154 5.03 6.96 1.61
C VAL A 154 4.49 6.33 0.33
N ARG A 155 3.23 6.60 -0.02
CA ARG A 155 2.62 6.02 -1.23
C ARG A 155 3.47 6.38 -2.45
N THR A 156 3.69 5.41 -3.34
CA THR A 156 4.59 5.58 -4.50
C THR A 156 4.16 6.64 -5.51
N GLY A 157 2.90 7.10 -5.44
CA GLY A 157 2.43 8.24 -6.23
C GLY A 157 3.25 9.51 -6.03
N ASP A 158 3.78 9.74 -4.82
CA ASP A 158 4.59 10.91 -4.48
C ASP A 158 6.08 10.72 -4.85
N LEU A 159 6.45 9.52 -5.33
CA LEU A 159 7.83 9.14 -5.65
C LEU A 159 8.13 9.13 -7.15
N GLU A 160 7.13 9.38 -8.00
CA GLU A 160 7.21 9.33 -9.47
C GLU A 160 7.67 7.97 -10.03
N ILE A 161 7.58 6.90 -9.24
CA ILE A 161 7.93 5.54 -9.67
C ILE A 161 6.66 4.86 -10.19
N LYS A 162 6.69 4.39 -11.45
CA LYS A 162 5.62 3.56 -12.01
C LYS A 162 5.67 2.16 -11.37
N ALA A 163 5.09 2.04 -10.18
CA ALA A 163 5.04 0.82 -9.40
C ALA A 163 3.59 0.30 -9.23
N TYR A 164 2.70 0.70 -10.13
CA TYR A 164 1.30 0.27 -10.15
C TYR A 164 0.90 -0.22 -11.54
N TRP A 165 0.24 -1.38 -11.57
CA TRP A 165 -0.24 -2.02 -12.78
C TRP A 165 -1.72 -2.39 -12.61
N ARG A 166 -2.54 -1.89 -13.53
CA ARG A 166 -3.95 -2.32 -13.63
C ARG A 166 -4.00 -3.74 -14.19
N HIS A 167 -5.00 -4.51 -13.76
CA HIS A 167 -5.28 -5.84 -14.30
C HIS A 167 -5.90 -5.78 -15.70
N THR A 168 -5.13 -5.32 -16.69
CA THR A 168 -5.52 -5.29 -18.10
C THR A 168 -4.61 -6.21 -18.91
N LYS A 169 -4.82 -6.31 -20.23
CA LYS A 169 -4.02 -7.16 -21.13
C LYS A 169 -2.50 -6.94 -21.03
N GLY A 170 -2.05 -5.76 -20.62
CA GLY A 170 -0.63 -5.44 -20.44
C GLY A 170 0.00 -5.96 -19.15
N LEU A 171 -0.80 -6.47 -18.19
CA LEU A 171 -0.28 -6.99 -16.93
C LEU A 171 0.49 -8.29 -17.17
N LYS A 172 1.78 -8.26 -16.85
CA LYS A 172 2.66 -9.41 -16.79
C LYS A 172 3.42 -9.37 -15.47
N LEU A 173 3.50 -10.51 -14.80
CA LEU A 173 4.40 -10.66 -13.66
C LEU A 173 5.80 -10.93 -14.20
N ASP A 174 6.67 -9.93 -14.13
CA ASP A 174 8.06 -10.01 -14.59
C ASP A 174 8.98 -9.74 -13.40
N LEU A 175 9.76 -10.75 -13.02
CA LEU A 175 10.69 -10.69 -11.90
C LEU A 175 11.80 -9.66 -12.10
N ASN A 176 12.32 -9.51 -13.32
CA ASN A 176 13.36 -8.53 -13.62
C ASN A 176 12.80 -7.12 -13.54
N ALA A 177 11.59 -6.91 -14.06
CA ALA A 177 10.90 -5.63 -13.92
C ALA A 177 10.68 -5.28 -12.45
N LEU A 178 10.19 -6.23 -11.63
CA LEU A 178 10.00 -6.03 -10.19
C LEU A 178 11.31 -5.75 -9.46
N LYS A 179 12.37 -6.49 -9.77
CA LYS A 179 13.72 -6.26 -9.24
C LYS A 179 14.17 -4.82 -9.51
N ASN A 180 14.02 -4.37 -10.76
CA ASN A 180 14.39 -3.01 -11.15
C ASN A 180 13.53 -1.96 -10.43
N THR A 181 12.21 -2.19 -10.30
CA THR A 181 11.33 -1.30 -9.53
C THR A 181 11.75 -1.22 -8.07
N ILE A 182 12.05 -2.35 -7.42
CA ILE A 182 12.52 -2.36 -6.02
C ILE A 182 13.85 -1.61 -5.88
N ALA A 183 14.78 -1.80 -6.81
CA ALA A 183 16.05 -1.06 -6.81
C ALA A 183 15.86 0.45 -6.92
N GLN A 184 14.98 0.92 -7.83
CA GLN A 184 14.62 2.33 -7.96
C GLN A 184 13.96 2.87 -6.69
N ILE A 185 13.06 2.09 -6.08
CA ILE A 185 12.42 2.43 -4.82
C ILE A 185 13.44 2.62 -3.70
N VAL A 186 14.45 1.75 -3.60
CA VAL A 186 15.53 1.90 -2.60
C VAL A 186 16.29 3.20 -2.80
N ASP A 187 16.61 3.53 -4.05
CA ASP A 187 17.36 4.74 -4.34
C ASP A 187 16.58 6.00 -4.00
N ARG A 188 15.30 6.04 -4.37
CA ARG A 188 14.39 7.13 -3.98
C ARG A 188 14.18 7.22 -2.47
N GLY A 189 14.18 6.07 -1.78
CA GLY A 189 14.14 6.01 -0.32
C GLY A 189 15.32 6.71 0.34
N LYS A 190 16.49 6.81 -0.29
CA LYS A 190 17.61 7.61 0.24
C LYS A 190 17.28 9.10 0.27
N THR A 191 16.66 9.62 -0.79
CA THR A 191 16.21 11.03 -0.83
C THR A 191 15.22 11.33 0.30
N ILE A 192 14.31 10.42 0.62
CA ILE A 192 13.39 10.58 1.75
C ILE A 192 14.17 10.65 3.07
N LEU A 193 15.18 9.79 3.24
CA LEU A 193 16.03 9.82 4.43
C LEU A 193 16.82 11.13 4.53
N ASP A 194 17.29 11.67 3.42
CA ASP A 194 17.98 12.97 3.40
C ASP A 194 17.05 14.11 3.77
N ASN A 195 15.80 14.11 3.28
CA ASN A 195 14.78 15.06 3.71
C ASN A 195 14.52 14.95 5.21
N TYR A 196 14.44 13.74 5.76
CA TYR A 196 14.31 13.55 7.20
C TYR A 196 15.51 14.10 7.97
N ARG A 197 16.74 13.95 7.46
CA ARG A 197 17.93 14.58 8.06
C ARG A 197 17.83 16.11 8.03
N ALA A 198 17.42 16.68 6.90
CA ALA A 198 17.25 18.13 6.78
C ALA A 198 16.25 18.67 7.81
N LEU A 199 15.13 17.96 8.03
CA LEU A 199 14.14 18.34 9.06
C LEU A 199 14.72 18.34 10.49
N THR A 200 15.77 17.56 10.78
CA THR A 200 16.43 17.60 12.11
C THR A 200 17.26 18.85 12.32
N ALA A 201 17.69 19.52 11.24
CA ALA A 201 18.49 20.75 11.31
C ALA A 201 17.61 22.01 11.34
N LEU A 202 16.37 21.94 10.86
CA LEU A 202 15.46 23.07 10.78
C LEU A 202 14.60 23.22 12.03
N LYS A 203 14.32 24.48 12.41
CA LYS A 203 13.43 24.82 13.51
C LYS A 203 12.03 25.11 13.00
N LEU A 204 11.03 24.66 13.76
CA LEU A 204 9.67 25.14 13.62
C LEU A 204 9.62 26.62 13.98
N ASN A 205 9.14 27.43 13.05
CA ASN A 205 8.90 28.85 13.23
C ASN A 205 7.39 29.13 13.14
N GLN A 206 7.02 30.38 13.41
CA GLN A 206 5.63 30.83 13.42
C GLN A 206 4.94 30.66 12.06
N GLU A 207 5.63 30.99 10.97
CA GLU A 207 5.12 30.87 9.60
C GLU A 207 4.78 29.42 9.22
N ILE A 208 5.65 28.47 9.54
CA ILE A 208 5.40 27.04 9.30
C ILE A 208 4.25 26.54 10.17
N ALA A 209 4.15 27.01 11.43
CA ALA A 209 3.06 26.65 12.33
C ALA A 209 1.69 27.12 11.81
N GLU A 210 1.62 28.34 11.27
CA GLU A 210 0.43 28.91 10.61
C GLU A 210 0.02 28.06 9.40
N ARG A 211 0.96 27.77 8.49
CA ARG A 211 0.71 26.92 7.31
C ARG A 211 0.21 25.52 7.69
N LEU A 212 0.74 24.94 8.76
CA LEU A 212 0.27 23.64 9.25
C LEU A 212 -1.16 23.73 9.79
N ALA A 213 -1.49 24.78 10.53
CA ALA A 213 -2.82 24.99 11.10
C ALA A 213 -3.90 25.26 10.04
N GLU A 214 -3.55 25.87 8.91
CA GLU A 214 -4.45 26.04 7.76
C GLU A 214 -4.77 24.70 7.06
N LYS A 215 -3.77 23.82 6.97
CA LYS A 215 -3.88 22.56 6.20
C LYS A 215 -4.38 21.39 7.03
N LEU A 216 -4.26 21.45 8.36
CA LEU A 216 -4.55 20.32 9.24
C LEU A 216 -5.68 20.66 10.22
N PRO A 217 -6.65 19.74 10.42
CA PRO A 217 -7.63 19.88 11.49
C PRO A 217 -6.97 20.05 12.86
N LYS A 218 -7.50 20.94 13.69
CA LYS A 218 -6.93 21.30 15.02
C LYS A 218 -6.60 20.09 15.89
N LYS A 219 -7.40 19.02 15.83
CA LYS A 219 -7.20 17.79 16.60
C LYS A 219 -5.88 17.05 16.30
N TYR A 220 -5.26 17.33 15.15
CA TYR A 220 -3.98 16.74 14.76
C TYR A 220 -2.79 17.65 15.03
N LEU A 221 -3.03 18.93 15.32
CA LEU A 221 -1.95 19.86 15.64
C LEU A 221 -1.32 19.46 16.99
N PRO A 222 0.01 19.50 17.11
CA PRO A 222 0.68 19.20 18.37
C PRO A 222 0.37 20.28 19.40
N GLU A 223 0.47 19.94 20.69
CA GLU A 223 0.10 20.84 21.80
C GLU A 223 0.83 22.20 21.80
N TYR A 224 2.02 22.26 21.19
CA TYR A 224 2.80 23.49 21.07
C TYR A 224 2.41 24.37 19.87
N ILE A 225 1.43 23.98 19.06
CA ILE A 225 0.79 24.82 18.04
C ILE A 225 -0.66 25.07 18.46
N GLN A 226 -0.95 26.24 19.04
CA GLN A 226 -2.32 26.60 19.42
C GLN A 226 -3.00 27.38 18.31
N ALA A 227 -4.00 26.79 17.67
CA ALA A 227 -4.86 27.46 16.70
C ALA A 227 -6.18 27.91 17.35
N LYS A 228 -6.25 29.15 17.84
CA LYS A 228 -7.50 29.83 18.22
C LYS A 228 -8.10 30.52 16.98
N GLU A 229 -9.40 30.84 17.01
CA GLU A 229 -10.23 31.22 15.84
C GLU A 229 -9.51 32.06 14.77
N GLU A 230 -8.74 33.07 15.16
CA GLU A 230 -8.01 33.94 14.22
C GLU A 230 -6.49 34.04 14.50
N LYS A 231 -5.96 33.19 15.39
CA LYS A 231 -4.54 33.29 15.79
C LYS A 231 -3.93 31.93 16.03
N VAL A 232 -2.80 31.69 15.36
CA VAL A 232 -1.92 30.55 15.61
C VAL A 232 -0.79 31.04 16.50
N GLU A 233 -0.44 30.27 17.54
CA GLU A 233 0.67 30.61 18.43
C GLU A 233 1.59 29.39 18.61
N LEU A 234 2.88 29.61 18.36
CA LEU A 234 3.93 28.63 18.62
C LEU A 234 4.45 28.77 20.06
N LEU A 235 4.05 27.84 20.93
CA LEU A 235 4.36 27.91 22.37
C LEU A 235 5.78 27.44 22.71
N LYS A 236 6.38 26.60 21.86
CA LYS A 236 7.69 26.00 22.12
C LYS A 236 8.47 25.77 20.82
N PRO A 237 9.74 26.17 20.76
CA PRO A 237 10.59 25.83 19.63
C PRO A 237 10.92 24.34 19.65
N VAL A 238 10.58 23.64 18.57
CA VAL A 238 10.98 22.26 18.28
C VAL A 238 11.66 22.21 16.92
N ASP A 239 12.46 21.19 16.63
CA ASP A 239 12.88 20.95 15.25
C ASP A 239 11.72 20.39 14.41
N LEU A 240 11.79 20.59 13.09
CA LEU A 240 10.73 20.16 12.17
C LEU A 240 10.60 18.62 12.17
N TRP A 241 11.67 17.89 12.47
CA TRP A 241 11.62 16.43 12.61
C TRP A 241 10.74 16.01 13.79
N THR A 242 10.89 16.65 14.94
CA THR A 242 10.06 16.44 16.13
C THR A 242 8.61 16.80 15.80
N CYS A 243 8.38 17.92 15.10
CA CYS A 243 7.03 18.31 14.71
C CYS A 243 6.36 17.31 13.77
N TYR A 244 7.10 16.85 12.76
CA TYR A 244 6.65 15.76 11.89
C TYR A 244 6.30 14.49 12.67
N ASN A 245 7.11 14.12 13.67
CA ASN A 245 6.85 12.93 14.50
C ASN A 245 5.56 13.08 15.30
N ASP A 246 5.31 14.22 15.93
CA ASP A 246 4.13 14.43 16.78
C ASP A 246 2.84 14.48 15.93
N LEU A 247 2.87 15.15 14.78
CA LEU A 247 1.78 15.15 13.81
C LEU A 247 1.41 13.73 13.35
N THR A 248 2.42 12.94 12.99
CA THR A 248 2.20 11.56 12.51
C THR A 248 1.85 10.57 13.63
N ARG A 249 2.03 10.94 14.91
CA ARG A 249 1.55 10.17 16.07
C ARG A 249 0.08 10.48 16.38
N ALA A 250 -0.33 11.76 16.27
CA ALA A 250 -1.68 12.21 16.55
C ALA A 250 -2.73 11.59 15.61
N ASP A 251 -2.36 11.32 14.35
CA ASP A 251 -3.26 10.72 13.34
C ASP A 251 -3.45 9.20 13.47
N GLY A 252 -3.04 8.57 14.59
CA GLY A 252 -3.16 7.11 14.76
C GLY A 252 -2.35 6.28 13.74
N GLY A 253 -1.56 6.91 12.88
CA GLY A 253 -0.90 6.27 11.74
C GLY A 253 -1.83 5.96 10.56
N GLU A 254 -3.06 6.49 10.54
CA GLU A 254 -3.93 6.44 9.37
C GLU A 254 -3.50 7.52 8.37
N LEU A 255 -2.75 7.16 7.34
CA LEU A 255 -2.46 8.06 6.21
C LEU A 255 -3.75 8.33 5.40
N HIS A 256 -4.63 9.15 5.97
CA HIS A 256 -5.66 9.89 5.25
C HIS A 256 -5.23 11.35 5.00
N ILE A 257 -4.22 11.84 5.70
CA ILE A 257 -3.55 13.11 5.43
C ILE A 257 -2.14 12.82 4.91
N ASN A 258 -1.85 13.22 3.67
CA ASN A 258 -0.51 13.15 3.08
C ASN A 258 0.42 14.19 3.76
N ILE A 259 0.85 13.92 5.00
CA ILE A 259 1.91 14.70 5.65
C ILE A 259 3.25 14.20 5.13
N THR A 260 3.74 14.87 4.09
CA THR A 260 5.08 14.63 3.55
C THR A 260 6.07 15.64 4.12
N PRO A 261 7.38 15.36 4.14
CA PRO A 261 8.40 16.38 4.40
C PRO A 261 8.21 17.63 3.53
N CYS A 262 7.68 17.48 2.32
CA CYS A 262 7.40 18.60 1.40
C CYS A 262 6.35 19.58 1.95
N ASN A 263 5.47 19.16 2.87
CA ASN A 263 4.51 20.08 3.50
C ASN A 263 5.18 21.13 4.39
N PHE A 264 6.46 20.93 4.75
CA PHE A 264 7.30 21.87 5.49
C PHE A 264 8.19 22.72 4.59
N TYR A 265 8.26 22.41 3.29
CA TYR A 265 9.09 23.09 2.30
C TYR A 265 8.22 23.60 1.15
N LEU A 266 7.53 24.72 1.38
CA LEU A 266 7.00 25.68 0.41
C LEU A 266 6.59 26.89 1.23
#